data_AF-A0A933D815-F1
#
_entry.id   AF-A0A933D815-F1
#
_cell.length_a   1.000
_cell.length_b   1.000
_cell.length_c   1.000
_cell.angle_alpha   90.00
_cell.angle_beta   90.00
_cell.angle_gamma   90.00
#
_symmetry.space_group_name_H-M   'P 1'
#
loop_
_entity.id
_entity.type
_entity.pdbx_description
1 polymer ?
#
loop_
_entity_poly.entity_id
_entity_poly.type
_entity_poly.pdbx_seq_one_letter_code
_entity_poly.pdbx_strand_id
1 'polypeptide(L)'
;EVTASSPIIIVLNKIDLVSKKDLTAISADIPGKSIVAVSARTGEGIDNLRRVLVESVFDGLGAETSNGQITSKRHRDSLCRAADSISNARASLESGLSGEFLALDIKGAMDSLSEITGEVTTDDVLNSIFKSFCIGK
;
A
#
# COMPACT_ATOMS: atom_id res chain seq x y z
N GLU A 1 5.77 -15.80 1.83
CA GLU A 1 6.07 -15.69 3.26
C GLU A 1 5.01 -14.78 3.90
N VAL A 2 4.22 -15.29 4.84
CA VAL A 2 3.24 -14.46 5.57
C VAL A 2 4.00 -13.77 6.69
N THR A 3 4.27 -12.47 6.54
CA THR A 3 4.93 -11.66 7.57
C THR A 3 4.07 -11.57 8.82
N ALA A 4 4.70 -11.59 10.01
CA ALA A 4 4.08 -11.69 11.33
C ALA A 4 3.09 -10.56 11.73
N SER A 5 2.80 -9.61 10.84
CA SER A 5 1.95 -8.45 11.09
C SER A 5 0.73 -8.34 10.16
N SER A 6 0.47 -9.34 9.30
CA SER A 6 -0.70 -9.30 8.40
C SER A 6 -1.95 -9.84 9.11
N PRO A 7 -3.14 -9.20 8.97
CA PRO A 7 -4.38 -9.74 9.51
C PRO A 7 -4.67 -11.11 8.87
N ILE A 8 -4.90 -12.13 9.70
CA ILE A 8 -5.20 -13.50 9.26
C ILE A 8 -6.68 -13.77 9.52
N ILE A 9 -7.41 -14.13 8.47
CA ILE A 9 -8.78 -14.64 8.55
C ILE A 9 -8.76 -16.12 8.19
N ILE A 10 -9.35 -16.95 9.04
CA ILE A 10 -9.51 -18.39 8.79
C ILE A 10 -10.87 -18.63 8.16
N VAL A 11 -10.88 -19.29 7.01
CA VAL A 11 -12.11 -19.60 6.28
C VAL A 11 -12.38 -21.10 6.31
N LEU A 12 -13.45 -21.50 7.00
CA LEU A 12 -13.93 -22.87 7.03
C LEU A 12 -14.88 -23.09 5.85
N ASN A 13 -14.38 -23.68 4.77
CA ASN A 13 -15.17 -23.98 3.58
C ASN A 13 -15.91 -25.33 3.71
N LYS A 14 -16.94 -25.53 2.87
CA LYS A 14 -17.77 -26.74 2.75
C LYS A 14 -18.72 -26.99 3.93
N ILE A 15 -19.28 -25.93 4.51
CA ILE A 15 -20.25 -26.09 5.60
C ILE A 15 -21.53 -26.84 5.22
N ASP A 16 -21.79 -27.00 3.92
CA ASP A 16 -22.86 -27.84 3.39
C ASP A 16 -22.68 -29.34 3.68
N LEU A 17 -21.48 -29.77 4.08
CA LEU A 17 -21.15 -31.19 4.34
C LEU A 17 -20.98 -31.54 5.82
N VAL A 18 -21.04 -30.55 6.73
CA VAL A 18 -20.76 -30.74 8.16
C VAL A 18 -21.91 -30.25 9.03
N SER A 19 -22.08 -30.90 10.18
CA SER A 19 -23.12 -30.51 11.13
C SER A 19 -22.70 -29.27 11.92
N LYS A 20 -23.69 -28.53 12.46
CA LYS A 20 -23.42 -27.37 13.33
C LYS A 20 -22.55 -27.73 14.54
N LYS A 21 -22.63 -28.98 15.02
CA LYS A 21 -21.83 -29.47 16.16
C LYS A 21 -20.34 -29.59 15.79
N ASP A 22 -20.05 -30.03 14.57
CA ASP A 22 -18.67 -30.16 14.07
C ASP A 22 -18.03 -28.78 13.85
N LEU A 23 -18.82 -27.82 13.36
CA LEU A 23 -18.37 -26.43 13.21
C LEU A 23 -17.98 -25.79 14.54
N THR A 24 -18.77 -26.02 15.60
CA THR A 24 -18.45 -25.52 16.94
C THR A 24 -17.18 -26.15 17.50
N ALA A 25 -16.98 -27.46 17.29
CA ALA A 25 -15.76 -28.15 17.72
C ALA A 25 -14.51 -27.60 17.01
N ILE A 26 -14.55 -27.42 15.69
CA ILE A 26 -13.44 -26.85 14.91
C ILE A 26 -13.13 -25.41 15.34
N SER A 27 -14.17 -24.62 15.66
CA SER A 27 -13.96 -23.25 16.14
C SER A 27 -13.31 -23.20 17.53
N ALA A 28 -13.55 -24.21 18.38
CA ALA A 28 -12.96 -24.30 19.71
C ALA A 28 -11.47 -24.69 19.67
N ASP A 29 -11.06 -25.47 18.67
CA ASP A 29 -9.66 -25.88 18.47
C ASP A 29 -8.76 -24.76 17.94
N ILE A 30 -9.34 -23.62 17.50
CA ILE A 30 -8.59 -22.48 16.96
C ILE A 30 -8.94 -21.19 17.72
N PRO A 31 -8.57 -21.10 19.01
CA PRO A 31 -8.87 -19.92 19.81
C PRO A 31 -8.10 -18.67 19.33
N GLY A 32 -8.76 -17.52 19.36
CA GLY A 32 -8.12 -16.21 19.18
C GLY A 32 -7.95 -15.70 17.75
N LYS A 33 -8.60 -16.32 16.75
CA LYS A 33 -8.58 -15.86 15.35
C LYS A 33 -9.99 -15.59 14.81
N SER A 34 -10.11 -14.66 13.87
CA SER A 34 -11.37 -14.44 13.15
C SER A 34 -11.63 -15.63 12.23
N ILE A 35 -12.68 -16.40 12.54
CA ILE A 35 -13.08 -17.59 11.78
C ILE A 35 -14.39 -17.29 11.05
N VAL A 36 -14.42 -17.54 9.74
CA VAL A 36 -15.62 -17.39 8.91
C VAL A 36 -15.97 -18.73 8.27
N ALA A 37 -17.18 -19.20 8.55
CA ALA A 37 -17.76 -20.39 7.97
C ALA A 37 -18.46 -20.07 6.64
N VAL A 38 -18.13 -20.80 5.57
CA VAL A 38 -18.70 -20.61 4.22
C VAL A 38 -18.97 -21.93 3.51
N SER A 39 -19.93 -21.92 2.59
CA SER A 39 -20.01 -22.91 1.52
C SER A 39 -19.80 -22.20 0.19
N ALA A 40 -18.63 -22.39 -0.41
CA ALA A 40 -18.34 -21.86 -1.74
C ALA A 40 -19.27 -22.46 -2.83
N ARG A 41 -19.91 -23.60 -2.54
CA ARG A 41 -20.83 -24.28 -3.47
C ARG A 41 -22.22 -23.64 -3.45
N THR A 42 -22.76 -23.36 -2.27
CA THR A 42 -24.12 -22.79 -2.12
C THR A 42 -24.11 -21.26 -2.07
N GLY A 43 -22.95 -20.65 -1.82
CA GLY A 43 -22.82 -19.21 -1.59
C GLY A 43 -23.09 -18.80 -0.13
N GLU A 44 -23.45 -19.74 0.74
CA GLU A 44 -23.70 -19.47 2.16
C GLU A 44 -22.45 -18.92 2.85
N GLY A 45 -22.60 -17.84 3.62
CA GLY A 45 -21.52 -17.23 4.38
C GLY A 45 -20.57 -16.32 3.57
N ILE A 46 -20.69 -16.27 2.24
CA ILE A 46 -19.81 -15.45 1.39
C ILE A 46 -19.99 -13.94 1.64
N ASP A 47 -21.22 -13.47 1.85
CA ASP A 47 -21.46 -12.05 2.18
C ASP A 47 -20.86 -11.67 3.55
N ASN A 48 -20.89 -12.60 4.50
CA ASN A 48 -20.25 -12.41 5.80
C ASN A 48 -18.72 -12.36 5.66
N LEU A 49 -18.14 -13.25 4.85
CA LEU A 49 -16.71 -13.22 4.53
C LEU A 49 -16.29 -11.90 3.90
N ARG A 50 -17.10 -11.37 2.96
CA ARG A 50 -16.84 -10.06 2.33
C ARG A 50 -16.80 -8.95 3.37
N ARG A 51 -17.76 -8.93 4.31
CA ARG A 51 -17.82 -7.92 5.36
C ARG A 51 -16.58 -7.96 6.26
N VAL A 52 -16.22 -9.15 6.73
CA VAL A 52 -15.04 -9.35 7.59
C VAL A 52 -13.74 -8.98 6.87
N LEU A 53 -13.62 -9.28 5.57
CA LEU A 53 -12.47 -8.85 4.77
C LEU A 53 -12.37 -7.32 4.71
N VAL A 54 -13.48 -6.64 4.42
CA VAL A 54 -13.53 -5.17 4.39
C VAL A 54 -13.13 -4.62 5.75
N GLU A 55 -13.77 -5.04 6.84
CA GLU A 55 -13.46 -4.62 8.21
C GLU A 55 -11.97 -4.85 8.54
N SER A 56 -11.42 -6.03 8.25
CA SER A 56 -10.01 -6.34 8.55
C SER A 56 -8.98 -5.49 7.80
N VAL A 57 -9.35 -4.97 6.62
CA VAL A 57 -8.48 -4.11 5.80
C VAL A 57 -8.61 -2.65 6.22
N PHE A 58 -9.81 -2.21 6.63
CA PHE A 58 -10.09 -0.82 6.96
C PHE A 58 -9.92 -0.48 8.46
N ASP A 59 -9.94 -1.45 9.38
CA ASP A 59 -9.74 -1.19 10.82
C ASP A 59 -8.33 -0.68 11.18
N GLY A 60 -7.36 -0.70 10.25
CA GLY A 60 -6.05 -0.06 10.37
C GLY A 60 -5.83 1.17 9.47
N LEU A 61 -6.74 1.39 8.53
CA LEU A 61 -6.78 2.55 7.65
C LEU A 61 -7.94 3.41 8.13
N GLY A 62 -7.68 4.21 9.18
CA GLY A 62 -8.63 5.20 9.67
C GLY A 62 -9.32 5.90 8.51
N ALA A 63 -10.61 6.20 8.68
CA ALA A 63 -11.53 6.78 7.71
C ALA A 63 -11.15 8.19 7.20
N GLU A 64 -9.90 8.36 6.79
CA GLU A 64 -9.27 9.53 6.21
C GLU A 64 -9.20 9.33 4.69
N THR A 65 -10.27 8.79 4.08
CA THR A 65 -10.42 8.72 2.62
C THR A 65 -10.71 10.10 1.99
N SER A 66 -10.72 11.17 2.79
CA SER A 66 -10.87 12.56 2.37
C SER A 66 -9.57 13.25 1.97
N ASN A 67 -8.41 12.71 2.35
CA ASN A 67 -7.11 13.27 1.97
C ASN A 67 -6.54 12.45 0.82
N GLY A 68 -6.43 13.08 -0.36
CA GLY A 68 -6.11 12.47 -1.66
C GLY A 68 -5.23 11.24 -1.57
N GLN A 69 -5.81 10.08 -1.83
CA GLN A 69 -5.07 8.82 -1.82
C GLN A 69 -3.93 8.90 -2.84
N ILE A 70 -2.70 8.78 -2.37
CA ILE A 70 -1.52 8.59 -3.22
C ILE A 70 -1.62 7.15 -3.75
N THR A 71 -2.42 6.96 -4.80
CA THR A 71 -2.69 5.66 -5.42
C THR A 71 -1.55 5.19 -6.32
N SER A 72 -0.72 6.12 -6.80
CA SER A 72 0.43 5.83 -7.64
C SER A 72 1.70 5.68 -6.81
N LYS A 73 2.33 4.51 -6.89
CA LYS A 73 3.68 4.25 -6.34
C LYS A 73 4.66 5.36 -6.73
N ARG A 74 4.57 5.87 -7.96
CA ARG A 74 5.41 6.96 -8.47
C ARG A 74 5.28 8.23 -7.63
N HIS A 75 4.06 8.70 -7.36
CA HIS A 75 3.84 9.92 -6.58
C HIS A 75 4.35 9.77 -5.15
N ARG A 76 4.18 8.58 -4.56
CA ARG A 76 4.73 8.28 -3.24
C ARG A 76 6.24 8.35 -3.25
N ASP A 77 6.88 7.74 -4.23
CA ASP A 77 8.35 7.72 -4.33
C ASP A 77 8.92 9.14 -4.57
N SER A 78 8.24 9.98 -5.36
CA SER A 78 8.62 11.40 -5.56
C SER A 78 8.42 12.23 -4.28
N LEU A 79 7.34 12.02 -3.53
CA LEU A 79 7.12 12.69 -2.22
C LEU A 79 8.16 12.27 -1.18
N CYS A 80 8.53 10.98 -1.13
CA CYS A 80 9.57 10.49 -0.24
C CYS A 80 10.91 11.17 -0.54
N ARG A 81 11.32 11.21 -1.82
CA ARG A 81 12.55 11.92 -2.22
C ARG A 81 12.53 13.40 -1.85
N ALA A 82 11.40 14.08 -2.07
CA ALA A 82 11.26 15.49 -1.68
C ALA A 82 11.42 15.67 -0.16
N ALA A 83 10.82 14.80 0.64
CA ALA A 83 10.93 14.83 2.09
C ALA A 83 12.37 14.59 2.57
N ASP A 84 13.07 13.63 1.96
CA ASP A 84 14.48 13.33 2.27
C ASP A 84 15.38 14.53 1.95
N SER A 85 15.20 15.16 0.78
CA SER A 85 15.93 16.38 0.40
C SER A 85 15.68 17.54 1.37
N ILE A 86 14.44 17.75 1.81
CA ILE A 86 14.13 18.78 2.83
C ILE A 86 14.77 18.46 4.18
N SER A 87 14.80 17.18 4.57
CA SER A 87 15.46 16.75 5.80
C SER A 87 16.97 17.02 5.74
N ASN A 88 17.61 16.76 4.60
CA ASN A 88 19.02 17.05 4.37
C ASN A 88 19.29 18.56 4.38
N ALA A 89 18.45 19.36 3.72
CA ALA A 89 18.53 20.82 3.77
C ALA A 89 18.49 21.34 5.21
N ARG A 90 17.59 20.79 6.04
CA ARG A 90 17.48 21.17 7.46
C ARG A 90 18.73 20.77 8.25
N ALA A 91 19.24 19.57 8.05
CA ALA A 91 20.47 19.11 8.70
C ALA A 91 21.68 19.96 8.27
N SER A 92 21.76 20.36 7.00
CA SER A 92 22.80 21.23 6.45
C SER A 92 22.75 22.64 7.06
N LEU A 93 21.54 23.19 7.25
CA LEU A 93 21.33 24.45 7.96
C LEU A 93 21.76 24.36 9.43
N GLU A 94 21.35 23.31 10.14
CA GLU A 94 21.67 23.10 11.56
C GLU A 94 23.17 22.87 11.79
N SER A 95 23.87 22.24 10.84
CA SER A 95 25.32 21.99 10.90
C SER A 95 26.18 23.15 10.40
N GLY A 96 25.57 24.26 9.95
CA GLY A 96 26.29 25.45 9.48
C GLY A 96 27.06 25.23 8.17
N LEU A 97 26.62 24.28 7.34
CA LEU A 97 27.21 24.04 6.02
C LEU A 97 26.98 25.23 5.08
N SER A 98 27.81 25.34 4.04
CA SER A 98 27.70 26.37 3.01
C SER A 98 26.30 26.39 2.40
N GLY A 99 25.80 27.60 2.10
CA GLY A 99 24.51 27.81 1.45
C GLY A 99 24.38 27.11 0.08
N GLU A 100 25.50 26.70 -0.53
CA GLU A 100 25.51 25.89 -1.76
C GLU A 100 24.90 24.50 -1.57
N PHE A 101 25.15 23.84 -0.44
CA PHE A 101 24.56 22.53 -0.13
C PHE A 101 23.06 22.65 0.15
N LEU A 102 22.67 23.71 0.86
CA LEU A 102 21.27 24.03 1.10
C LEU A 102 20.51 24.27 -0.21
N ALA A 103 21.10 25.03 -1.13
CA ALA A 103 20.49 25.30 -2.43
C ALA A 103 20.34 24.03 -3.27
N LEU A 104 21.32 23.12 -3.21
CA LEU A 104 21.27 21.82 -3.89
C LEU A 104 20.14 20.95 -3.35
N ASP A 105 20.01 20.83 -2.02
CA ASP A 105 18.97 20.03 -1.37
C ASP A 105 17.57 20.60 -1.64
N ILE A 106 17.39 21.92 -1.57
CA ILE A 106 16.12 22.58 -1.90
C ILE A 106 15.74 22.34 -3.36
N LYS A 107 16.71 22.44 -4.28
CA LYS A 107 16.48 22.16 -5.69
C LYS A 107 16.05 20.70 -5.92
N GLY A 108 16.71 19.74 -5.27
CA GLY A 108 16.33 18.33 -5.35
C GLY A 108 14.90 18.06 -4.86
N ALA A 109 14.46 18.78 -3.82
CA ALA A 109 13.08 18.72 -3.35
C ALA A 109 12.09 19.28 -4.40
N MET A 110 12.42 20.42 -5.02
CA MET A 110 11.60 21.04 -6.07
C MET A 110 11.49 20.14 -7.31
N ASP A 111 12.60 19.56 -7.77
CA ASP A 111 12.63 18.66 -8.93
C ASP A 111 11.74 17.43 -8.67
N SER A 112 11.84 16.85 -7.47
CA SER A 112 11.01 15.70 -7.06
C SER A 112 9.51 16.03 -7.01
N LEU A 113 9.14 17.25 -6.59
CA LEU A 113 7.75 17.70 -6.60
C LEU A 113 7.24 18.01 -8.02
N SER A 114 8.11 18.47 -8.91
CA SER A 114 7.77 18.80 -10.30
C SER A 114 7.41 17.56 -11.12
N GLU A 115 7.99 16.40 -10.78
CA GLU A 115 7.59 15.11 -11.34
C GLU A 115 6.11 14.74 -11.02
N ILE A 116 5.55 15.26 -9.93
CA ILE A 116 4.16 15.01 -9.52
C ILE A 116 3.20 15.93 -10.27
N THR A 117 3.58 17.20 -10.46
CA THR A 117 2.79 18.18 -11.22
C THR A 117 2.87 17.94 -12.74
N GLY A 118 3.76 17.04 -13.19
CA GLY A 118 3.90 16.67 -14.59
C GLY A 118 4.70 17.69 -15.38
N GLU A 119 5.59 18.44 -14.73
CA GLU A 119 6.56 19.28 -15.44
C GLU A 119 7.52 18.32 -16.17
N VAL A 120 7.33 18.23 -17.48
CA VAL A 120 8.02 17.27 -18.34
C VAL A 120 9.52 17.61 -18.36
N THR A 121 10.34 16.76 -17.77
CA THR A 121 11.78 16.86 -17.93
C THR A 121 12.19 16.35 -19.31
N THR A 122 13.32 16.83 -19.83
CA THR A 122 13.84 16.40 -21.14
C THR A 122 14.05 14.88 -21.20
N ASP A 123 14.37 14.26 -20.06
CA ASP A 123 14.56 12.81 -19.94
C ASP A 123 13.26 12.01 -20.04
N ASP A 124 12.12 12.58 -19.63
CA ASP A 124 10.80 11.96 -19.79
C ASP A 124 10.37 11.92 -21.27
N VAL A 125 10.71 12.97 -22.03
CA VAL A 125 10.50 13.00 -23.49
C VAL A 125 11.33 11.91 -24.16
N LEU A 126 12.61 11.80 -23.80
CA LEU A 126 13.50 10.79 -24.37
C LEU A 126 13.05 9.37 -24.01
N ASN A 127 12.69 9.11 -22.76
CA ASN A 127 12.23 7.79 -22.32
C ASN A 127 10.88 7.39 -22.95
N SER A 128 9.99 8.35 -23.21
CA SER A 128 8.73 8.11 -23.95
C SER A 128 8.98 7.71 -25.41
N ILE A 129 9.94 8.37 -26.08
CA ILE A 129 10.34 8.04 -27.46
C ILE A 129 10.89 6.61 -27.54
N PHE A 130 11.70 6.17 -26.57
CA PHE A 130 12.31 4.83 -26.59
C PHE A 130 11.44 3.73 -26.00
N LYS A 131 10.40 4.04 -25.20
CA LYS A 131 9.47 3.04 -24.64
C LYS A 131 8.64 2.28 -25.67
N SER A 132 8.48 2.86 -26.86
CA SER A 132 7.65 2.29 -27.94
C SER A 132 8.47 1.54 -29.01
N PHE A 133 9.80 1.49 -28.89
CA PHE A 133 10.63 0.67 -29.76
C PHE A 133 10.83 -0.70 -29.12
N CYS A 134 10.10 -1.71 -29.59
CA CYS A 134 10.52 -3.09 -29.41
C CYS A 134 11.89 -3.25 -30.09
N ILE A 135 12.97 -3.26 -29.30
CA ILE A 135 14.26 -3.78 -29.76
C ILE A 135 14.06 -5.30 -29.84
N GLY A 136 13.86 -5.78 -31.07
CA GLY A 136 13.55 -7.18 -31.35
C GLY A 136 14.60 -8.14 -30.80
N LYS A 137 14.15 -9.00 -29.90
CA LYS A 137 14.42 -10.44 -29.87
C LYS A 137 13.27 -11.15 -29.15
#